data_AF-A0A428RAD0-F1
#
_entry.id   AF-A0A428RAD0-F1
#
_cell.length_a   1.000
_cell.length_b   1.000
_cell.length_c   1.000
_cell.angle_alpha   90.00
_cell.angle_beta   90.00
_cell.angle_gamma   90.00
#
_symmetry.space_group_name_H-M   'P 1'
#
loop_
_entity.id
_entity.type
_entity.pdbx_description
1 polymer ?
#
loop_
_entity_poly.entity_id
_entity_poly.type
_entity_poly.pdbx_seq_one_letter_code
_entity_poly.pdbx_strand_id
1 'polypeptide(L)'
;MSPLVAVAGGTGNLGRTIVEGIIADAKFEVVILARKIVTVDYTSVEALTRVLEDNKVHTVISVLNTMGDGAEPELHLITAADRAATTKRYIPSIWGGKYTEELATHFPIAKDKLEAIAIVFKVDWFTGYFADYYVAPHIKTYMTILHAVVDVTNNRATIPGSGDMPVAFTHTLDIAKLVAASLTLPKWEPETYMIGDKLTFNDLVALAERVKGVKFKVTYDSVHALKAGTVSELPSHPEIYPFFPKDRVQGLLATSGLMFEDGIYNLKPKRTIDQAFPELKVRNMKALMEEAWKGNVGEVACMMVLHRQPPQGKMSPQDTLIIRTALQICCRISRSSILALPPQIQRQRGRKKNKEDEQKEPDEYTQDHPNIIFHHQ
;
A
#
# COMPACT_ATOMS: atom_id res chain seq x y z
N MET A 1 26.35 10.53 12.91
CA MET A 1 25.30 10.64 11.88
C MET A 1 24.47 9.38 11.95
N SER A 2 23.14 9.50 11.98
CA SER A 2 22.26 8.33 11.93
C SER A 2 22.45 7.61 10.59
N PRO A 3 22.40 6.27 10.54
CA PRO A 3 22.54 5.55 9.27
C PRO A 3 21.45 5.95 8.27
N LEU A 4 21.82 6.30 7.03
CA LEU A 4 20.86 6.63 5.99
C LEU A 4 20.21 5.36 5.42
N VAL A 5 18.88 5.36 5.35
CA VAL A 5 18.07 4.28 4.77
C VAL A 5 17.53 4.70 3.42
N ALA A 6 17.81 3.92 2.37
CA ALA A 6 17.24 4.14 1.05
C ALA A 6 16.05 3.19 0.82
N VAL A 7 14.91 3.74 0.40
CA VAL A 7 13.71 2.94 0.06
C VAL A 7 13.48 2.98 -1.45
N ALA A 8 13.74 1.87 -2.13
CA ALA A 8 13.42 1.69 -3.54
C ALA A 8 11.94 1.36 -3.69
N GLY A 9 11.24 2.06 -4.59
CA GLY A 9 9.78 1.95 -4.69
C GLY A 9 9.03 2.69 -3.55
N GLY A 10 9.71 3.59 -2.84
CA GLY A 10 9.16 4.32 -1.69
C GLY A 10 7.97 5.24 -1.99
N THR A 11 7.64 5.50 -3.25
CA THR A 11 6.42 6.24 -3.65
C THR A 11 5.22 5.33 -3.94
N GLY A 12 5.43 4.00 -3.99
CA GLY A 12 4.38 3.02 -4.22
C GLY A 12 3.58 2.69 -2.96
N ASN A 13 2.64 1.75 -3.08
CA ASN A 13 1.68 1.38 -2.02
C ASN A 13 2.36 1.11 -0.66
N LEU A 14 2.99 -0.07 -0.49
CA LEU A 14 3.69 -0.42 0.75
C LEU A 14 4.90 0.49 1.00
N GLY A 15 5.62 0.89 -0.05
CA GLY A 15 6.82 1.72 0.05
C GLY A 15 6.56 3.04 0.75
N ARG A 16 5.44 3.71 0.42
CA ARG A 16 5.03 4.96 1.07
C ARG A 16 4.73 4.76 2.54
N THR A 17 4.05 3.67 2.88
CA THR A 17 3.76 3.31 4.28
C THR A 17 5.07 3.12 5.07
N ILE A 18 6.06 2.43 4.49
CA ILE A 18 7.37 2.21 5.12
C ILE A 18 8.14 3.53 5.31
N VAL A 19 8.18 4.38 4.29
CA VAL A 19 8.84 5.70 4.37
C VAL A 19 8.22 6.54 5.49
N GLU A 20 6.89 6.63 5.56
CA GLU A 20 6.20 7.36 6.63
C GLU A 20 6.48 6.78 8.02
N GLY A 21 6.57 5.45 8.14
CA GLY A 21 6.93 4.78 9.39
C GLY A 21 8.34 5.11 9.88
N ILE A 22 9.32 5.12 8.97
CA ILE A 22 10.72 5.48 9.31
C ILE A 22 10.81 6.95 9.73
N ILE A 23 10.13 7.85 9.01
CA ILE A 23 10.09 9.28 9.37
C ILE A 23 9.47 9.47 10.75
N ALA A 24 8.38 8.76 11.04
CA ALA A 24 7.67 8.88 12.32
C ALA A 24 8.49 8.37 13.52
N ASP A 25 9.35 7.36 13.33
CA ASP A 25 10.25 6.87 14.40
C ASP A 25 11.41 7.85 14.68
N ALA A 26 11.77 8.69 13.72
CA ALA A 26 12.76 9.78 13.83
C ALA A 26 14.18 9.37 14.25
N LYS A 27 14.50 8.06 14.31
CA LYS A 27 15.84 7.56 14.62
C LYS A 27 16.76 7.46 13.40
N PHE A 28 16.18 7.37 12.20
CA PHE A 28 16.90 7.19 10.94
C PHE A 28 16.53 8.26 9.94
N GLU A 29 17.50 8.66 9.13
CA GLU A 29 17.24 9.44 7.92
C GLU A 29 16.79 8.50 6.81
N VAL A 30 15.85 8.95 5.99
CA VAL A 30 15.33 8.15 4.87
C VAL A 30 15.39 8.93 3.56
N VAL A 31 15.77 8.23 2.50
CA VAL A 31 15.75 8.74 1.13
C VAL A 31 14.98 7.79 0.23
N ILE A 32 14.25 8.33 -0.74
CA ILE A 32 13.49 7.52 -1.71
C ILE A 32 14.33 7.38 -2.97
N LEU A 33 14.65 6.14 -3.35
CA LEU A 33 15.20 5.85 -4.67
C LEU A 33 14.03 5.78 -5.65
N ALA A 34 13.97 6.78 -6.54
CA ALA A 34 12.93 6.89 -7.54
C ALA A 34 13.50 7.63 -8.74
N ARG A 35 13.01 7.31 -9.95
CA ARG A 35 13.46 7.93 -11.21
C ARG A 35 13.40 9.48 -11.25
N LYS A 36 12.79 10.15 -10.25
CA LYS A 36 12.61 11.61 -10.17
C LYS A 36 12.98 12.28 -8.83
N ILE A 37 13.30 11.53 -7.77
CA ILE A 37 13.62 12.12 -6.44
C ILE A 37 15.12 12.03 -6.21
N VAL A 38 15.61 10.83 -5.88
CA VAL A 38 17.01 10.46 -6.16
C VAL A 38 17.00 9.62 -7.42
N THR A 39 17.27 10.29 -8.54
CA THR A 39 17.21 9.70 -9.88
C THR A 39 18.15 8.50 -9.95
N VAL A 40 17.54 7.34 -10.16
CA VAL A 40 18.25 6.07 -10.34
C VAL A 40 17.84 5.45 -11.67
N ASP A 41 18.84 4.89 -12.34
CA ASP A 41 18.65 4.02 -13.49
C ASP A 41 18.83 2.57 -13.05
N TYR A 42 17.73 1.84 -12.94
CA TYR A 42 17.75 0.43 -12.54
C TYR A 42 18.34 -0.51 -13.60
N THR A 43 18.72 0.02 -14.77
CA THR A 43 19.40 -0.75 -15.82
C THR A 43 20.92 -0.73 -15.69
N SER A 44 21.48 0.14 -14.83
CA SER A 44 22.93 0.27 -14.64
C SER A 44 23.34 0.01 -13.19
N VAL A 45 24.02 -1.11 -12.96
CA VAL A 45 24.59 -1.46 -11.64
C VAL A 45 25.60 -0.40 -11.20
N GLU A 46 26.44 0.09 -12.10
CA GLU A 46 27.48 1.09 -11.80
C GLU A 46 26.86 2.42 -11.35
N ALA A 47 25.80 2.88 -12.01
CA ALA A 47 25.10 4.10 -11.62
C ALA A 47 24.41 3.93 -10.25
N LEU A 48 23.77 2.80 -10.01
CA LEU A 48 23.16 2.47 -8.72
C LEU A 48 24.21 2.44 -7.61
N THR A 49 25.36 1.79 -7.81
CA THR A 49 26.45 1.73 -6.82
C THR A 49 26.92 3.14 -6.45
N ARG A 50 27.18 4.01 -7.43
CA ARG A 50 27.58 5.40 -7.18
C ARG A 50 26.54 6.16 -6.37
N VAL A 51 25.25 6.04 -6.72
CA VAL A 51 24.18 6.69 -5.96
C VAL A 51 24.17 6.24 -4.50
N LEU A 52 24.33 4.94 -4.24
CA LEU A 52 24.37 4.40 -2.88
C LEU A 52 25.59 4.93 -2.10
N GLU A 53 26.75 5.00 -2.74
CA GLU A 53 28.01 5.47 -2.12
C GLU A 53 28.02 6.99 -1.88
N ASP A 54 27.63 7.78 -2.88
CA ASP A 54 27.60 9.26 -2.81
C ASP A 54 26.67 9.75 -1.70
N ASN A 55 25.54 9.05 -1.51
CA ASN A 55 24.59 9.34 -0.44
C ASN A 55 24.94 8.64 0.88
N LYS A 56 26.00 7.83 0.92
CA LYS A 56 26.42 7.06 2.10
C LYS A 56 25.28 6.19 2.66
N VAL A 57 24.51 5.58 1.78
CA VAL A 57 23.42 4.68 2.13
C VAL A 57 23.97 3.50 2.91
N HIS A 58 23.45 3.28 4.10
CA HIS A 58 23.82 2.17 4.97
C HIS A 58 22.87 0.97 4.77
N THR A 59 21.59 1.23 4.57
CA THR A 59 20.56 0.19 4.47
C THR A 59 19.66 0.46 3.27
N VAL A 60 19.42 -0.56 2.46
CA VAL A 60 18.47 -0.49 1.35
C VAL A 60 17.26 -1.35 1.66
N ILE A 61 16.06 -0.79 1.49
CA ILE A 61 14.79 -1.49 1.58
C ILE A 61 14.17 -1.45 0.19
N SER A 62 14.02 -2.61 -0.44
CA SER A 62 13.33 -2.68 -1.72
C SER A 62 11.85 -3.01 -1.55
N VAL A 63 11.04 -2.18 -2.18
CA VAL A 63 9.59 -2.35 -2.34
C VAL A 63 9.23 -2.12 -3.82
N LEU A 64 10.16 -2.45 -4.72
CA LEU A 64 9.95 -2.35 -6.16
C LEU A 64 8.81 -3.26 -6.59
N ASN A 65 7.94 -2.73 -7.44
CA ASN A 65 6.91 -3.53 -8.07
C ASN A 65 7.54 -4.30 -9.24
N THR A 66 7.78 -5.59 -9.06
CA THR A 66 8.29 -6.47 -10.13
C THR A 66 7.18 -7.04 -11.01
N MET A 67 5.90 -6.70 -10.76
CA MET A 67 4.79 -7.10 -11.61
C MET A 67 4.88 -6.38 -12.97
N GLY A 68 5.40 -7.08 -13.98
CA GLY A 68 5.46 -6.62 -15.36
C GLY A 68 6.85 -6.14 -15.83
N ASP A 69 7.72 -5.71 -14.91
CA ASP A 69 9.07 -5.20 -15.22
C ASP A 69 10.18 -6.28 -15.08
N GLY A 70 9.81 -7.51 -14.68
CA GLY A 70 10.75 -8.62 -14.46
C GLY A 70 11.60 -8.48 -13.18
N ALA A 71 12.52 -9.42 -12.98
CA ALA A 71 13.42 -9.45 -11.81
C ALA A 71 14.60 -8.46 -11.92
N GLU A 72 14.98 -8.06 -13.13
CA GLU A 72 16.24 -7.36 -13.40
C GLU A 72 16.45 -6.08 -12.57
N PRO A 73 15.45 -5.19 -12.39
CA PRO A 73 15.64 -3.99 -11.59
C PRO A 73 16.04 -4.29 -10.14
N GLU A 74 15.48 -5.34 -9.54
CA GLU A 74 15.80 -5.78 -8.20
C GLU A 74 17.20 -6.42 -8.16
N LEU A 75 17.52 -7.29 -9.12
CA LEU A 75 18.83 -7.95 -9.21
C LEU A 75 19.97 -6.95 -9.39
N HIS A 76 19.77 -5.92 -10.21
CA HIS A 76 20.74 -4.84 -10.37
C HIS A 76 20.91 -4.04 -9.08
N LEU A 77 19.82 -3.76 -8.36
CA LEU A 77 19.88 -3.06 -7.08
C LEU A 77 20.58 -3.88 -5.99
N ILE A 78 20.34 -5.20 -5.93
CA ILE A 78 21.06 -6.12 -5.04
C ILE A 78 22.56 -6.11 -5.35
N THR A 79 22.91 -6.27 -6.62
CA THR A 79 24.32 -6.27 -7.06
C THR A 79 25.00 -4.94 -6.74
N ALA A 80 24.29 -3.83 -6.95
CA ALA A 80 24.82 -2.50 -6.65
C ALA A 80 25.03 -2.29 -5.14
N ALA A 81 24.10 -2.78 -4.32
CA ALA A 81 24.17 -2.73 -2.86
C ALA A 81 25.30 -3.58 -2.30
N ASP A 82 25.59 -4.75 -2.90
CA ASP A 82 26.74 -5.59 -2.53
C ASP A 82 28.08 -4.91 -2.86
N ARG A 83 28.16 -4.26 -4.02
CA ARG A 83 29.36 -3.53 -4.45
C ARG A 83 29.61 -2.24 -3.65
N ALA A 84 28.56 -1.58 -3.19
CA ALA A 84 28.67 -0.28 -2.51
C ALA A 84 29.31 -0.44 -1.13
N ALA A 85 30.48 0.18 -0.92
CA ALA A 85 31.22 0.03 0.32
C ALA A 85 30.48 0.56 1.56
N THR A 86 29.50 1.45 1.37
CA THR A 86 28.69 2.05 2.44
C THR A 86 27.50 1.19 2.84
N THR A 87 26.98 0.36 1.94
CA THR A 87 25.78 -0.43 2.18
C THR A 87 26.13 -1.68 2.97
N LYS A 88 25.40 -1.93 4.06
CA LYS A 88 25.64 -3.05 5.00
C LYS A 88 24.46 -3.97 5.15
N ARG A 89 23.26 -3.52 4.76
CA ARG A 89 22.02 -4.24 4.95
C ARG A 89 21.10 -4.04 3.75
N TYR A 90 20.41 -5.08 3.38
CA TYR A 90 19.46 -5.08 2.27
C TYR A 90 18.21 -5.88 2.65
N ILE A 91 17.03 -5.36 2.32
CA ILE A 91 15.77 -6.08 2.40
C ILE A 91 15.23 -6.22 0.96
N PRO A 92 15.08 -7.44 0.43
CA PRO A 92 14.55 -7.65 -0.90
C PRO A 92 13.04 -7.40 -0.97
N SER A 93 12.53 -7.16 -2.18
CA SER A 93 11.10 -6.91 -2.46
C SER A 93 10.25 -8.19 -2.40
N ILE A 94 10.28 -8.83 -1.23
CA ILE A 94 9.60 -10.09 -0.93
C ILE A 94 8.71 -9.87 0.29
N TRP A 95 7.66 -9.09 0.06
CA TRP A 95 6.68 -8.74 1.08
C TRP A 95 5.47 -9.65 0.96
N GLY A 96 5.42 -10.72 1.75
CA GLY A 96 4.24 -11.58 1.77
C GLY A 96 4.45 -12.94 2.44
N GLY A 97 4.02 -13.99 1.73
CA GLY A 97 4.20 -15.39 2.11
C GLY A 97 5.54 -15.97 1.66
N LYS A 98 5.76 -17.25 1.95
CA LYS A 98 7.00 -17.96 1.61
C LYS A 98 6.84 -18.71 0.29
N TYR A 99 7.45 -18.19 -0.76
CA TYR A 99 7.43 -18.86 -2.07
C TYR A 99 8.19 -20.18 -2.04
N THR A 100 7.70 -21.14 -2.81
CA THR A 100 8.26 -22.48 -2.95
C THR A 100 8.74 -22.69 -4.38
N GLU A 101 9.68 -23.63 -4.57
CA GLU A 101 10.11 -24.04 -5.91
C GLU A 101 8.93 -24.59 -6.72
N GLU A 102 7.99 -25.28 -6.07
CA GLU A 102 6.77 -25.77 -6.70
C GLU A 102 5.93 -24.61 -7.26
N LEU A 103 5.72 -23.54 -6.49
CA LEU A 103 5.02 -22.35 -6.98
C LEU A 103 5.76 -21.71 -8.17
N ALA A 104 7.09 -21.70 -8.15
CA ALA A 104 7.90 -21.15 -9.24
C ALA A 104 7.75 -21.90 -10.58
N THR A 105 7.28 -23.15 -10.57
CA THR A 105 7.02 -23.91 -11.80
C THR A 105 5.87 -23.35 -12.64
N HIS A 106 4.91 -22.66 -12.01
CA HIS A 106 3.70 -22.17 -12.66
C HIS A 106 3.39 -20.69 -12.37
N PHE A 107 4.17 -20.04 -11.48
CA PHE A 107 4.11 -18.62 -11.21
C PHE A 107 5.49 -17.98 -11.45
N PRO A 108 5.76 -17.44 -12.66
CA PRO A 108 7.08 -16.91 -13.03
C PRO A 108 7.65 -15.89 -12.05
N ILE A 109 6.80 -15.09 -11.40
CA ILE A 109 7.22 -14.10 -10.39
C ILE A 109 7.83 -14.76 -9.15
N ALA A 110 7.40 -15.97 -8.77
CA ALA A 110 8.03 -16.70 -7.67
C ALA A 110 9.45 -17.14 -8.07
N LYS A 111 9.68 -17.54 -9.32
CA LYS A 111 11.02 -17.88 -9.82
C LYS A 111 11.98 -16.69 -9.70
N ASP A 112 11.56 -15.55 -10.25
CA ASP A 112 12.30 -14.28 -10.22
C ASP A 112 12.69 -13.88 -8.78
N LYS A 113 11.76 -14.05 -7.84
CA LYS A 113 12.00 -13.71 -6.43
C LYS A 113 12.88 -14.72 -5.72
N LEU A 114 12.78 -16.01 -6.03
CA LEU A 114 13.68 -17.03 -5.48
C LEU A 114 15.14 -16.81 -5.94
N GLU A 115 15.34 -16.38 -7.19
CA GLU A 115 16.65 -16.02 -7.71
C GLU A 115 17.24 -14.80 -6.97
N ALA A 116 16.42 -13.78 -6.65
CA ALA A 116 16.87 -12.61 -5.88
C ALA A 116 17.34 -12.95 -4.45
N ILE A 117 16.73 -13.94 -3.79
CA ILE A 117 17.09 -14.36 -2.41
C ILE A 117 18.51 -14.95 -2.35
N ALA A 118 18.95 -15.62 -3.42
CA ALA A 118 20.11 -16.51 -3.37
C ALA A 118 21.48 -15.80 -3.28
N ILE A 119 21.55 -14.48 -3.52
CA ILE A 119 22.78 -13.90 -4.08
C ILE A 119 23.71 -13.31 -3.02
N VAL A 120 23.26 -12.57 -1.99
CA VAL A 120 24.21 -11.88 -1.08
C VAL A 120 23.74 -11.70 0.38
N PHE A 121 22.53 -11.17 0.60
CA PHE A 121 22.16 -10.67 1.94
C PHE A 121 21.43 -11.69 2.83
N LYS A 122 20.88 -12.77 2.24
CA LYS A 122 20.25 -13.92 2.94
C LYS A 122 19.31 -13.53 4.09
N VAL A 123 18.47 -12.52 3.87
CA VAL A 123 17.45 -12.04 4.81
C VAL A 123 16.11 -11.98 4.10
N ASP A 124 15.14 -12.74 4.60
CA ASP A 124 13.77 -12.82 4.09
C ASP A 124 12.77 -12.28 5.11
N TRP A 125 11.85 -11.42 4.66
CA TRP A 125 10.88 -10.75 5.52
C TRP A 125 9.46 -11.16 5.16
N PHE A 126 8.88 -12.04 5.97
CA PHE A 126 7.53 -12.54 5.74
C PHE A 126 6.52 -11.75 6.56
N THR A 127 5.53 -11.19 5.87
CA THR A 127 4.51 -10.32 6.47
C THR A 127 3.11 -10.93 6.44
N GLY A 128 2.95 -12.06 5.76
CA GLY A 128 1.64 -12.65 5.50
C GLY A 128 0.89 -11.90 4.39
N TYR A 129 -0.43 -11.99 4.41
CA TYR A 129 -1.31 -11.25 3.51
C TYR A 129 -1.72 -9.92 4.16
N PHE A 130 -1.80 -8.85 3.37
CA PHE A 130 -2.08 -7.53 3.96
C PHE A 130 -3.54 -7.45 4.45
N ALA A 131 -3.70 -7.04 5.71
CA ALA A 131 -5.02 -6.87 6.31
C ALA A 131 -5.80 -5.70 5.68
N ASP A 132 -5.08 -4.74 5.08
CA ASP A 132 -5.59 -3.57 4.38
C ASP A 132 -6.73 -3.91 3.39
N TYR A 133 -6.62 -5.05 2.70
CA TYR A 133 -7.63 -5.53 1.74
C TYR A 133 -9.01 -5.78 2.36
N TYR A 134 -9.13 -5.86 3.68
CA TYR A 134 -10.39 -6.15 4.36
C TYR A 134 -10.86 -5.04 5.30
N VAL A 135 -10.05 -4.01 5.51
CA VAL A 135 -10.34 -2.91 6.43
C VAL A 135 -10.37 -1.54 5.77
N ALA A 136 -9.96 -1.46 4.50
CA ALA A 136 -10.15 -0.29 3.69
C ALA A 136 -11.64 -0.02 3.39
N PRO A 137 -12.05 1.24 3.19
CA PRO A 137 -11.23 2.46 3.30
C PRO A 137 -11.21 3.06 4.73
N HIS A 138 -11.83 2.39 5.71
CA HIS A 138 -12.07 2.96 7.03
C HIS A 138 -10.81 3.07 7.90
N ILE A 139 -9.79 2.26 7.63
CA ILE A 139 -8.44 2.45 8.17
C ILE A 139 -7.53 3.00 7.07
N LYS A 140 -6.70 3.99 7.42
CA LYS A 140 -5.73 4.60 6.50
C LYS A 140 -4.86 3.52 5.85
N THR A 141 -4.83 3.51 4.52
CA THR A 141 -3.97 2.66 3.72
C THR A 141 -3.54 3.37 2.44
N TYR A 142 -2.39 2.99 1.91
CA TYR A 142 -1.93 3.35 0.56
C TYR A 142 -2.06 2.18 -0.42
N MET A 143 -2.60 1.05 0.01
CA MET A 143 -2.80 -0.11 -0.85
C MET A 143 -3.90 0.15 -1.88
N THR A 144 -3.63 -0.19 -3.13
CA THR A 144 -4.68 -0.39 -4.14
C THR A 144 -5.45 -1.64 -3.78
N ILE A 145 -6.74 -1.51 -3.50
CA ILE A 145 -7.56 -2.60 -2.96
C ILE A 145 -8.13 -3.46 -4.08
N LEU A 146 -7.80 -4.75 -4.06
CA LEU A 146 -8.42 -5.80 -4.84
C LEU A 146 -8.83 -6.91 -3.86
N HIS A 147 -10.13 -7.15 -3.71
CA HIS A 147 -10.63 -8.20 -2.83
C HIS A 147 -10.43 -9.56 -3.48
N ALA A 148 -9.50 -10.35 -2.94
CA ALA A 148 -9.25 -11.70 -3.44
C ALA A 148 -10.32 -12.70 -3.00
N VAL A 149 -10.76 -12.60 -1.75
CA VAL A 149 -11.62 -13.61 -1.11
C VAL A 149 -12.86 -13.01 -0.46
N VAL A 150 -12.69 -11.94 0.32
CA VAL A 150 -13.79 -11.32 1.07
C VAL A 150 -13.96 -9.86 0.65
N ASP A 151 -15.14 -9.53 0.14
CA ASP A 151 -15.59 -8.16 -0.09
C ASP A 151 -16.45 -7.73 1.10
N VAL A 152 -15.77 -7.19 2.11
CA VAL A 152 -16.38 -6.82 3.40
C VAL A 152 -17.40 -5.70 3.20
N THR A 153 -17.13 -4.76 2.28
CA THR A 153 -18.06 -3.69 1.91
C THR A 153 -19.41 -4.25 1.48
N ASN A 154 -19.40 -5.22 0.56
CA ASN A 154 -20.61 -5.76 -0.05
C ASN A 154 -21.19 -7.01 0.65
N ASN A 155 -20.63 -7.42 1.79
CA ASN A 155 -21.06 -8.63 2.52
C ASN A 155 -21.04 -9.88 1.61
N ARG A 156 -19.96 -10.04 0.84
CA ARG A 156 -19.74 -11.19 -0.07
C ARG A 156 -18.40 -11.83 0.19
N ALA A 157 -18.34 -13.15 0.01
CA ALA A 157 -17.08 -13.88 0.00
C ALA A 157 -17.10 -14.99 -1.05
N THR A 158 -15.96 -15.21 -1.69
CA THR A 158 -15.67 -16.25 -2.67
C THR A 158 -14.42 -16.98 -2.19
N ILE A 159 -14.64 -18.03 -1.39
CA ILE A 159 -13.59 -18.70 -0.62
C ILE A 159 -12.91 -19.76 -1.49
N PRO A 160 -11.57 -19.75 -1.62
CA PRO A 160 -10.87 -20.80 -2.35
C PRO A 160 -10.92 -22.12 -1.57
N GLY A 161 -11.10 -23.23 -2.27
CA GLY A 161 -11.08 -24.58 -1.69
C GLY A 161 -12.05 -24.74 -0.52
N SER A 162 -11.56 -25.23 0.63
CA SER A 162 -12.39 -25.34 1.84
C SER A 162 -12.41 -24.05 2.67
N GLY A 163 -11.43 -23.16 2.46
CA GLY A 163 -11.25 -21.96 3.26
C GLY A 163 -10.62 -22.17 4.63
N ASP A 164 -10.24 -23.40 4.98
CA ASP A 164 -9.71 -23.77 6.30
C ASP A 164 -8.18 -23.66 6.39
N MET A 165 -7.49 -23.38 5.29
CA MET A 165 -6.05 -23.15 5.33
C MET A 165 -5.74 -21.85 6.08
N PRO A 166 -4.95 -21.89 7.18
CA PRO A 166 -4.65 -20.67 7.93
C PRO A 166 -3.77 -19.70 7.14
N VAL A 167 -4.12 -18.42 7.19
CA VAL A 167 -3.41 -17.32 6.55
C VAL A 167 -2.95 -16.33 7.62
N ALA A 168 -1.66 -16.00 7.61
CA ALA A 168 -1.12 -14.92 8.42
C ALA A 168 -1.56 -13.57 7.83
N PHE A 169 -2.06 -12.65 8.64
CA PHE A 169 -2.47 -11.31 8.23
C PHE A 169 -1.73 -10.23 9.02
N THR A 170 -1.32 -9.16 8.33
CA THR A 170 -0.68 -8.01 8.97
C THR A 170 -1.07 -6.72 8.25
N HIS A 171 -1.41 -5.67 9.00
CA HIS A 171 -1.72 -4.36 8.42
C HIS A 171 -0.44 -3.60 8.06
N THR A 172 -0.43 -2.92 6.90
CA THR A 172 0.79 -2.26 6.40
C THR A 172 1.35 -1.20 7.35
N LEU A 173 0.50 -0.43 8.04
CA LEU A 173 0.96 0.52 9.07
C LEU A 173 1.71 -0.15 10.22
N ASP A 174 1.35 -1.38 10.60
CA ASP A 174 2.06 -2.09 11.67
C ASP A 174 3.34 -2.73 11.13
N ILE A 175 3.34 -3.19 9.86
CA ILE A 175 4.58 -3.54 9.14
C ILE A 175 5.56 -2.37 9.17
N ALA A 176 5.14 -1.15 8.84
CA ALA A 176 6.02 0.01 8.80
C ALA A 176 6.64 0.35 10.17
N LYS A 177 5.87 0.23 11.27
CA LYS A 177 6.42 0.41 12.64
C LYS A 177 7.46 -0.66 12.96
N LEU A 178 7.16 -1.92 12.64
CA LEU A 178 8.10 -3.03 12.86
C LEU A 178 9.36 -2.86 11.99
N VAL A 179 9.23 -2.44 10.74
CA VAL A 179 10.37 -2.13 9.85
C VAL A 179 11.25 -1.05 10.48
N ALA A 180 10.65 0.07 10.90
CA ALA A 180 11.37 1.19 11.49
C ALA A 180 12.14 0.77 12.77
N ALA A 181 11.47 0.05 13.68
CA ALA A 181 12.12 -0.46 14.88
C ALA A 181 13.19 -1.51 14.57
N SER A 182 12.97 -2.38 13.59
CA SER A 182 13.93 -3.41 13.19
C SER A 182 15.26 -2.84 12.69
N LEU A 183 15.29 -1.60 12.19
CA LEU A 183 16.52 -0.91 11.80
C LEU A 183 17.47 -0.69 12.99
N THR A 184 16.96 -0.60 14.23
CA THR A 184 17.79 -0.46 15.44
C THR A 184 18.44 -1.77 15.87
N LEU A 185 18.01 -2.91 15.32
CA LEU A 185 18.61 -4.20 15.67
C LEU A 185 20.03 -4.28 15.11
N PRO A 186 21.00 -4.77 15.90
CA PRO A 186 22.38 -4.91 15.44
C PRO A 186 22.53 -5.93 14.32
N LYS A 187 21.60 -6.90 14.26
CA LYS A 187 21.55 -7.96 13.25
C LYS A 187 20.09 -8.34 12.99
N TRP A 188 19.79 -8.74 11.76
CA TRP A 188 18.53 -9.41 11.42
C TRP A 188 18.73 -10.92 11.35
N GLU A 189 17.71 -11.66 11.77
CA GLU A 189 17.66 -13.10 11.53
C GLU A 189 17.50 -13.36 10.02
N PRO A 190 18.00 -14.50 9.51
CA PRO A 190 17.84 -14.87 8.10
C PRO A 190 16.37 -14.90 7.66
N GLU A 191 15.47 -15.28 8.55
CA GLU A 191 14.03 -15.18 8.33
C GLU A 191 13.41 -14.32 9.44
N THR A 192 12.72 -13.26 9.02
CA THR A 192 12.02 -12.33 9.90
C THR A 192 10.53 -12.41 9.62
N TYR A 193 9.73 -12.57 10.68
CA TYR A 193 8.28 -12.75 10.55
C TYR A 193 7.52 -11.64 11.27
N MET A 194 6.66 -10.95 10.53
CA MET A 194 5.74 -9.92 11.01
C MET A 194 4.32 -10.45 10.84
N ILE A 195 3.70 -10.88 11.93
CA ILE A 195 2.38 -11.52 11.89
C ILE A 195 1.48 -10.81 12.91
N GLY A 196 0.46 -10.10 12.44
CA GLY A 196 -0.53 -9.46 13.31
C GLY A 196 -1.62 -10.39 13.79
N ASP A 197 -2.02 -11.34 12.95
CA ASP A 197 -3.00 -12.37 13.27
C ASP A 197 -2.83 -13.59 12.36
N LYS A 198 -3.47 -14.70 12.71
CA LYS A 198 -3.53 -15.89 11.87
C LYS A 198 -4.91 -16.51 11.91
N LEU A 199 -5.61 -16.47 10.79
CA LEU A 199 -7.01 -16.88 10.66
C LEU A 199 -7.22 -17.71 9.38
N THR A 200 -8.24 -18.54 9.37
CA THR A 200 -8.77 -19.10 8.13
C THR A 200 -9.68 -18.07 7.43
N PHE A 201 -10.03 -18.28 6.16
CA PHE A 201 -11.00 -17.39 5.50
C PHE A 201 -12.41 -17.58 6.06
N ASN A 202 -12.75 -18.78 6.51
CA ASN A 202 -13.99 -19.04 7.24
C ASN A 202 -14.04 -18.22 8.55
N ASP A 203 -12.93 -18.16 9.30
CA ASP A 203 -12.83 -17.33 10.52
C ASP A 203 -12.93 -15.83 10.21
N LEU A 204 -12.29 -15.37 9.12
CA LEU A 204 -12.31 -13.98 8.70
C LEU A 204 -13.73 -13.53 8.34
N VAL A 205 -14.47 -14.35 7.58
CA VAL A 205 -15.88 -14.08 7.26
C VAL A 205 -16.72 -14.06 8.53
N ALA A 206 -16.59 -15.07 9.40
CA ALA A 206 -17.33 -15.12 10.66
C ALA A 206 -17.03 -13.90 11.56
N LEU A 207 -15.80 -13.40 11.56
CA LEU A 207 -15.42 -12.17 12.25
C LEU A 207 -16.09 -10.94 11.63
N ALA A 208 -16.04 -10.79 10.31
CA ALA A 208 -16.66 -9.67 9.60
C ALA A 208 -18.19 -9.64 9.82
N GLU A 209 -18.86 -10.80 9.77
CA GLU A 209 -20.28 -10.94 10.05
C GLU A 209 -20.62 -10.48 11.48
N ARG A 210 -19.84 -10.92 12.48
CA ARG A 210 -20.04 -10.52 13.88
C ARG A 210 -19.88 -9.02 14.08
N VAL A 211 -18.87 -8.41 13.47
CA VAL A 211 -18.59 -6.99 13.62
C VAL A 211 -19.63 -6.13 12.92
N LYS A 212 -20.05 -6.51 11.71
CA LYS A 212 -21.07 -5.76 10.95
C LYS A 212 -22.51 -6.07 11.37
N GLY A 213 -22.74 -7.19 12.08
CA GLY A 213 -24.07 -7.64 12.47
C GLY A 213 -24.92 -8.14 11.30
N VAL A 214 -24.29 -8.58 10.20
CA VAL A 214 -24.98 -9.04 8.97
C VAL A 214 -24.32 -10.31 8.43
N LYS A 215 -25.14 -11.22 7.90
CA LYS A 215 -24.66 -12.44 7.23
C LYS A 215 -24.14 -12.17 5.83
N PHE A 216 -23.05 -12.82 5.47
CA PHE A 216 -22.41 -12.69 4.18
C PHE A 216 -22.95 -13.77 3.25
N LYS A 217 -23.08 -13.45 1.95
CA LYS A 217 -23.28 -14.50 0.95
C LYS A 217 -21.91 -15.07 0.59
N VAL A 218 -21.72 -16.33 0.93
CA VAL A 218 -20.46 -17.06 0.75
C VAL A 218 -20.64 -18.07 -0.38
N THR A 219 -19.67 -18.13 -1.28
CA THR A 219 -19.50 -19.21 -2.25
C THR A 219 -18.10 -19.78 -2.11
N TYR A 220 -17.90 -21.01 -2.59
CA TYR A 220 -16.61 -21.69 -2.56
C TYR A 220 -16.18 -22.02 -3.99
N ASP A 221 -14.96 -21.60 -4.34
CA ASP A 221 -14.35 -21.91 -5.63
C ASP A 221 -13.48 -23.16 -5.48
N SER A 222 -13.83 -24.21 -6.21
CA SER A 222 -13.07 -25.46 -6.17
C SER A 222 -11.64 -25.26 -6.66
N VAL A 223 -10.68 -26.01 -6.10
CA VAL A 223 -9.28 -26.03 -6.57
C VAL A 223 -9.19 -26.32 -8.08
N HIS A 224 -10.12 -27.13 -8.62
CA HIS A 224 -10.18 -27.39 -10.07
C HIS A 224 -10.52 -26.12 -10.88
N ALA A 225 -11.52 -25.34 -10.44
CA ALA A 225 -11.86 -24.07 -11.10
C ALA A 225 -10.71 -23.05 -11.02
N LEU A 226 -10.05 -22.96 -9.87
CA LEU A 226 -8.87 -22.10 -9.68
C LEU A 226 -7.73 -22.49 -10.61
N LYS A 227 -7.45 -23.79 -10.78
CA LYS A 227 -6.44 -24.28 -11.76
C LYS A 227 -6.81 -23.97 -13.20
N ALA A 228 -8.10 -23.85 -13.52
CA ALA A 228 -8.59 -23.40 -14.81
C ALA A 228 -8.61 -21.86 -14.97
N GLY A 229 -8.07 -21.11 -14.00
CA GLY A 229 -8.02 -19.65 -14.03
C GLY A 229 -9.37 -18.97 -13.80
N THR A 230 -10.35 -19.71 -13.27
CA THR A 230 -11.73 -19.23 -13.08
C THR A 230 -12.02 -19.01 -11.61
N VAL A 231 -12.61 -17.86 -11.28
CA VAL A 231 -13.09 -17.49 -9.94
C VAL A 231 -14.52 -17.00 -10.00
N SER A 232 -15.27 -17.20 -8.91
CA SER A 232 -16.54 -16.52 -8.69
C SER A 232 -16.31 -15.01 -8.55
N GLU A 233 -17.07 -14.19 -9.27
CA GLU A 233 -16.91 -12.74 -9.22
C GLU A 233 -17.50 -12.13 -7.93
N LEU A 234 -16.70 -11.33 -7.24
CA LEU A 234 -17.17 -10.46 -6.15
C LEU A 234 -17.75 -9.17 -6.73
N PRO A 235 -18.69 -8.49 -6.02
CA PRO A 235 -19.30 -7.25 -6.51
C PRO A 235 -18.31 -6.13 -6.82
N SER A 236 -17.16 -6.11 -6.13
CA SER A 236 -16.10 -5.14 -6.39
C SER A 236 -15.27 -5.41 -7.66
N HIS A 237 -15.28 -6.62 -8.24
CA HIS A 237 -14.42 -6.93 -9.39
C HIS A 237 -14.78 -6.17 -10.69
N PRO A 238 -16.06 -6.00 -11.07
CA PRO A 238 -16.43 -5.27 -12.28
C PRO A 238 -15.90 -3.84 -12.35
N GLU A 239 -15.67 -3.18 -11.21
CA GLU A 239 -15.12 -1.82 -11.14
C GLU A 239 -13.67 -1.74 -11.64
N ILE A 240 -12.96 -2.87 -11.67
CA ILE A 240 -11.54 -2.96 -12.01
C ILE A 240 -11.34 -3.23 -13.51
N TYR A 241 -12.32 -3.86 -14.18
CA TYR A 241 -12.22 -4.28 -15.58
C TYR A 241 -11.92 -3.17 -16.60
N PRO A 242 -12.36 -1.91 -16.41
CA PRO A 242 -11.93 -0.80 -17.27
C PRO A 242 -10.42 -0.52 -17.23
N PHE A 243 -9.72 -0.94 -16.18
CA PHE A 243 -8.30 -0.67 -15.96
C PHE A 243 -7.43 -1.92 -16.11
N PHE A 244 -7.97 -3.09 -15.76
CA PHE A 244 -7.27 -4.36 -15.86
C PHE A 244 -8.21 -5.42 -16.46
N PRO A 245 -7.90 -5.98 -17.65
CA PRO A 245 -8.79 -6.90 -18.35
C PRO A 245 -9.29 -8.05 -17.49
N LYS A 246 -10.57 -8.41 -17.65
CA LYS A 246 -11.25 -9.41 -16.81
C LYS A 246 -10.52 -10.74 -16.73
N ASP A 247 -10.04 -11.25 -17.86
CA ASP A 247 -9.25 -12.49 -17.96
C ASP A 247 -7.98 -12.42 -17.09
N ARG A 248 -7.29 -11.28 -17.09
CA ARG A 248 -6.10 -11.08 -16.26
C ARG A 248 -6.44 -10.93 -14.77
N VAL A 249 -7.53 -10.23 -14.43
CA VAL A 249 -8.01 -10.14 -13.05
C VAL A 249 -8.38 -11.53 -12.53
N GLN A 250 -9.15 -12.31 -13.29
CA GLN A 250 -9.54 -13.66 -12.89
C GLN A 250 -8.35 -14.60 -12.75
N GLY A 251 -7.40 -14.56 -13.69
CA GLY A 251 -6.14 -15.31 -13.57
C GLY A 251 -5.37 -14.96 -12.29
N LEU A 252 -5.21 -13.67 -11.99
CA LEU A 252 -4.53 -13.20 -10.76
C LEU A 252 -5.24 -13.67 -9.49
N LEU A 253 -6.57 -13.59 -9.47
CA LEU A 253 -7.40 -14.02 -8.34
C LEU A 253 -7.34 -15.54 -8.16
N ALA A 254 -7.39 -16.31 -9.26
CA ALA A 254 -7.28 -17.75 -9.24
C ALA A 254 -5.92 -18.21 -8.70
N THR A 255 -4.82 -17.60 -9.16
CA THR A 255 -3.48 -17.83 -8.61
C THR A 255 -3.40 -17.47 -7.12
N SER A 256 -4.04 -16.36 -6.71
CA SER A 256 -4.11 -15.99 -5.29
C SER A 256 -4.84 -17.05 -4.47
N GLY A 257 -5.98 -17.55 -4.97
CA GLY A 257 -6.73 -18.67 -4.39
C GLY A 257 -5.87 -19.91 -4.18
N LEU A 258 -5.11 -20.31 -5.19
CA LEU A 258 -4.19 -21.45 -5.11
C LEU A 258 -3.09 -21.21 -4.07
N MET A 259 -2.45 -20.03 -4.05
CA MET A 259 -1.43 -19.70 -3.04
C MET A 259 -1.98 -19.77 -1.61
N PHE A 260 -3.25 -19.43 -1.39
CA PHE A 260 -3.88 -19.60 -0.09
C PHE A 260 -4.05 -21.07 0.28
N GLU A 261 -4.61 -21.88 -0.62
CA GLU A 261 -4.84 -23.32 -0.38
C GLU A 261 -3.54 -24.12 -0.24
N ASP A 262 -2.49 -23.75 -1.00
CA ASP A 262 -1.17 -24.37 -0.92
C ASP A 262 -0.40 -23.95 0.35
N GLY A 263 -0.96 -23.05 1.15
CA GLY A 263 -0.39 -22.65 2.44
C GLY A 263 0.82 -21.73 2.34
N ILE A 264 1.00 -21.01 1.23
CA ILE A 264 2.09 -20.02 1.04
C ILE A 264 2.08 -18.95 2.16
N TYR A 265 0.90 -18.63 2.67
CA TYR A 265 0.70 -17.68 3.78
C TYR A 265 0.49 -18.36 5.14
N ASN A 266 0.55 -19.69 5.23
CA ASN A 266 0.47 -20.44 6.49
C ASN A 266 1.82 -20.43 7.22
N LEU A 267 2.27 -19.23 7.59
CA LEU A 267 3.58 -19.01 8.22
C LEU A 267 3.60 -19.65 9.62
N LYS A 268 4.64 -20.43 9.92
CA LYS A 268 4.81 -21.15 11.20
C LYS A 268 6.17 -20.85 11.84
N PRO A 269 6.45 -19.58 12.18
CA PRO A 269 7.73 -19.22 12.75
C PRO A 269 7.86 -19.72 14.20
N LYS A 270 9.10 -19.95 14.63
CA LYS A 270 9.40 -20.17 16.06
C LYS A 270 9.27 -18.89 16.87
N ARG A 271 9.56 -17.73 16.25
CA ARG A 271 9.51 -16.39 16.86
C ARG A 271 9.07 -15.36 15.82
N THR A 272 8.35 -14.35 16.27
CA THR A 272 7.95 -13.19 15.48
C THR A 272 8.71 -11.95 15.96
N ILE A 273 8.92 -10.97 15.08
CA ILE A 273 9.80 -9.84 15.38
C ILE A 273 9.26 -8.86 16.42
N ASP A 274 7.94 -8.80 16.59
CA ASP A 274 7.28 -8.03 17.65
C ASP A 274 7.71 -8.48 19.06
N GLN A 275 8.19 -9.73 19.22
CA GLN A 275 8.76 -10.19 20.50
C GLN A 275 10.04 -9.44 20.91
N ALA A 276 10.74 -8.82 19.95
CA ALA A 276 11.88 -7.95 20.22
C ALA A 276 11.48 -6.52 20.60
N PHE A 277 10.20 -6.15 20.37
CA PHE A 277 9.65 -4.81 20.56
C PHE A 277 8.29 -4.89 21.28
N PRO A 278 8.25 -5.36 22.53
CA PRO A 278 6.99 -5.58 23.26
C PRO A 278 6.15 -4.30 23.43
N GLU A 279 6.76 -3.13 23.31
CA GLU A 279 6.08 -1.83 23.28
C GLU A 279 5.28 -1.58 22.00
N LEU A 280 5.66 -2.23 20.89
CA LEU A 280 4.94 -2.15 19.62
C LEU A 280 3.78 -3.13 19.61
N LYS A 281 2.61 -2.62 19.94
CA LYS A 281 1.38 -3.41 19.84
C LYS A 281 0.96 -3.56 18.38
N VAL A 282 1.27 -4.73 17.80
CA VAL A 282 0.75 -5.14 16.48
C VAL A 282 -0.74 -5.45 16.62
N ARG A 283 -1.57 -4.88 15.73
CA ARG A 283 -3.02 -5.09 15.77
C ARG A 283 -3.38 -6.42 15.13
N ASN A 284 -4.25 -7.18 15.81
CA ASN A 284 -4.86 -8.38 15.26
C ASN A 284 -6.08 -8.04 14.39
N MET A 285 -6.60 -9.02 13.66
CA MET A 285 -7.67 -8.80 12.70
C MET A 285 -8.98 -8.40 13.39
N LYS A 286 -9.23 -8.89 14.62
CA LYS A 286 -10.40 -8.46 15.40
C LYS A 286 -10.37 -6.96 15.66
N ALA A 287 -9.26 -6.43 16.18
CA ALA A 287 -9.11 -5.02 16.48
C ALA A 287 -9.24 -4.16 15.20
N LEU A 288 -8.61 -4.60 14.11
CA LEU A 288 -8.69 -3.92 12.81
C LEU A 288 -10.12 -3.92 12.25
N MET A 289 -10.82 -5.06 12.29
CA MET A 289 -12.20 -5.15 11.82
C MET A 289 -13.15 -4.30 12.65
N GLU A 290 -13.01 -4.31 13.98
CA GLU A 290 -13.82 -3.48 14.88
C GLU A 290 -13.57 -1.98 14.64
N GLU A 291 -12.32 -1.55 14.50
CA GLU A 291 -11.96 -0.17 14.16
C GLU A 291 -12.54 0.26 12.80
N ALA A 292 -12.47 -0.62 11.81
CA ALA A 292 -12.91 -0.32 10.45
C ALA A 292 -14.43 -0.33 10.27
N TRP A 293 -15.14 -1.30 10.86
CA TRP A 293 -16.51 -1.62 10.44
C TRP A 293 -17.56 -1.51 11.55
N LYS A 294 -17.18 -1.45 12.83
CA LYS A 294 -18.15 -1.39 13.93
C LYS A 294 -18.84 -0.04 13.94
N GLY A 295 -20.15 -0.03 13.66
CA GLY A 295 -20.94 1.21 13.59
C GLY A 295 -20.80 2.01 12.29
N ASN A 296 -19.87 1.63 11.40
CA ASN A 296 -19.68 2.24 10.08
C ASN A 296 -20.59 1.58 9.03
N VAL A 297 -21.88 1.46 9.33
CA VAL A 297 -22.84 0.77 8.47
C VAL A 297 -23.35 1.74 7.40
N GLY A 298 -22.70 1.78 6.23
CA GLY A 298 -23.36 2.22 4.99
C GLY A 298 -22.97 3.56 4.36
N GLU A 299 -21.83 4.18 4.66
CA GLU A 299 -21.33 5.32 3.86
C GLU A 299 -19.95 5.04 3.28
N VAL A 300 -19.91 4.43 2.09
CA VAL A 300 -18.74 4.54 1.22
C VAL A 300 -19.22 4.76 -0.21
N ALA A 301 -19.50 6.03 -0.54
CA ALA A 301 -19.48 6.44 -1.93
C ALA A 301 -18.01 6.46 -2.39
N CYS A 302 -17.65 5.44 -3.16
CA CYS A 302 -16.52 5.35 -4.08
C CYS A 302 -15.43 6.43 -3.88
N MET A 303 -14.50 6.19 -2.96
CA MET A 303 -13.27 6.97 -2.89
C MET A 303 -12.18 6.23 -3.66
N MET A 304 -12.34 6.12 -4.98
CA MET A 304 -11.20 5.88 -5.86
C MET A 304 -10.30 7.12 -5.77
N VAL A 305 -9.32 7.09 -4.86
CA VAL A 305 -8.22 8.06 -4.88
C VAL A 305 -7.32 7.69 -6.05
N LEU A 306 -7.73 8.12 -7.26
CA LEU A 306 -6.83 8.20 -8.39
C LEU A 306 -5.80 9.30 -8.07
N HIS A 307 -4.69 8.91 -7.44
CA HIS A 307 -3.46 9.70 -7.49
C HIS A 307 -2.88 9.64 -8.91
N ARG A 308 -3.48 10.36 -9.86
CA ARG A 308 -2.79 10.74 -11.10
C ARG A 308 -2.19 12.12 -10.93
N GLN A 309 -0.89 12.25 -11.19
CA GLN A 309 -0.33 13.54 -11.59
C GLN A 309 -1.08 14.02 -12.84
N PRO A 310 -1.40 15.33 -12.97
CA PRO A 310 -2.07 15.83 -14.16
C PRO A 310 -1.20 15.53 -15.39
N PRO A 311 -1.80 15.10 -16.52
CA PRO A 311 -1.04 14.86 -17.74
C PRO A 311 -0.38 16.16 -18.19
N GLN A 312 0.89 16.08 -18.56
CA GLN A 312 1.59 17.19 -19.21
C GLN A 312 1.03 17.35 -20.63
N GLY A 313 0.28 18.42 -20.86
CA GLY A 313 -0.31 18.78 -22.16
C GLY A 313 -1.61 19.58 -22.01
N LYS A 314 -1.99 20.34 -23.04
CA LYS A 314 -3.27 21.08 -23.05
C LYS A 314 -4.42 20.07 -22.97
N MET A 315 -5.17 20.11 -21.86
CA MET A 315 -6.38 19.31 -21.66
C MET A 315 -7.44 19.63 -22.71
N SER A 316 -8.15 18.60 -23.18
CA SER A 316 -9.29 18.82 -24.06
C SER A 316 -10.43 19.51 -23.31
N PRO A 317 -11.32 20.23 -24.01
CA PRO A 317 -12.52 20.82 -23.40
C PRO A 317 -13.42 19.79 -22.70
N GLN A 318 -13.40 18.53 -23.15
CA GLN A 318 -14.18 17.43 -22.56
C GLN A 318 -13.59 16.95 -21.23
N ASP A 319 -12.26 16.85 -21.11
CA ASP A 319 -11.60 16.47 -19.85
C ASP A 319 -11.77 17.55 -18.77
N THR A 320 -11.76 18.81 -19.19
CA THR A 320 -12.01 19.95 -18.30
C THR A 320 -13.46 19.96 -17.78
N LEU A 321 -14.42 19.56 -18.62
CA LEU A 321 -15.83 19.45 -18.25
C LEU A 321 -16.05 18.30 -17.25
N ILE A 322 -15.46 17.13 -17.50
CA ILE A 322 -15.57 15.96 -16.61
C ILE A 322 -15.02 16.25 -15.22
N ILE A 323 -13.84 16.90 -15.13
CA ILE A 323 -13.23 17.26 -13.84
C ILE A 323 -14.04 18.34 -13.11
N ARG A 324 -14.57 19.35 -13.82
CA ARG A 324 -15.45 20.37 -13.22
C ARG A 324 -16.76 19.77 -12.70
N THR A 325 -17.36 18.84 -13.44
CA THR A 325 -18.58 18.16 -13.02
C THR A 325 -18.33 17.26 -11.81
N ALA A 326 -17.21 16.53 -11.77
CA ALA A 326 -16.81 15.73 -10.61
C ALA A 326 -16.59 16.59 -9.34
N LEU A 327 -15.89 17.73 -9.48
CA LEU A 327 -15.69 18.68 -8.38
C LEU A 327 -16.99 19.32 -7.90
N GLN A 328 -17.91 19.66 -8.81
CA GLN A 328 -19.23 20.22 -8.45
C GLN A 328 -20.13 19.20 -7.74
N ILE A 329 -20.05 17.93 -8.12
CA ILE A 329 -20.76 16.84 -7.45
C ILE A 329 -20.21 16.64 -6.03
N CYS A 330 -18.88 16.60 -5.86
CA CYS A 330 -18.25 16.56 -4.54
C CYS A 330 -18.64 17.75 -3.64
N CYS A 331 -18.68 18.97 -4.19
CA CYS A 331 -19.09 20.16 -3.43
C CYS A 331 -20.59 20.17 -3.08
N ARG A 332 -21.47 19.62 -3.92
CA ARG A 332 -22.91 19.51 -3.62
C ARG A 332 -23.19 18.47 -2.54
N ILE A 333 -22.48 17.33 -2.56
CA ILE A 333 -22.60 16.29 -1.53
C ILE A 333 -22.14 16.83 -0.16
N SER A 334 -21.03 17.57 -0.12
CA SER A 334 -20.54 18.23 1.10
C SER A 334 -21.53 19.25 1.69
N ARG A 335 -22.30 19.98 0.86
CA ARG A 335 -23.30 20.95 1.34
C ARG A 335 -24.58 20.28 1.86
N SER A 336 -25.00 19.15 1.30
CA SER A 336 -26.16 18.40 1.78
C SER A 336 -25.93 17.80 3.17
N SER A 337 -24.70 17.40 3.50
CA SER A 337 -24.33 16.88 4.83
C SER A 337 -24.32 17.95 5.94
N ILE A 338 -24.21 19.25 5.61
CA ILE A 338 -24.27 20.34 6.59
C ILE A 338 -25.71 20.63 7.05
N LEU A 339 -26.72 20.26 6.24
CA LEU A 339 -28.14 20.47 6.54
C LEU A 339 -28.76 19.36 7.40
N ALA A 340 -28.02 18.28 7.70
CA ALA A 340 -28.49 17.13 8.48
C ALA A 340 -27.92 17.08 9.92
N LEU A 341 -27.46 18.21 10.47
CA LEU A 341 -27.03 18.29 11.87
C LEU A 341 -28.18 18.77 12.79
N PRO A 342 -28.33 18.23 14.00
CA PRO A 342 -29.36 18.67 14.96
C PRO A 342 -29.26 20.18 15.31
N PRO A 343 -30.37 20.85 15.68
CA PRO A 343 -30.45 22.32 15.82
C PRO A 343 -29.51 22.95 16.86
N GLN A 344 -28.83 22.16 17.69
CA GLN A 344 -27.98 22.64 18.76
C GLN A 344 -26.55 23.00 18.32
N ILE A 345 -26.08 22.52 17.15
CA ILE A 345 -24.74 22.87 16.62
C ILE A 345 -24.77 24.12 15.73
N GLN A 346 -25.93 24.49 15.17
CA GLN A 346 -26.08 25.71 14.35
C GLN A 346 -26.00 27.01 15.18
N ARG A 347 -26.24 26.96 16.50
CA ARG A 347 -26.25 28.17 17.36
C ARG A 347 -24.88 28.69 17.78
N GLN A 348 -23.79 27.95 17.58
CA GLN A 348 -22.44 28.43 17.93
C GLN A 348 -21.68 29.16 16.81
N ARG A 349 -22.23 29.22 15.57
CA ARG A 349 -21.64 29.98 14.46
C ARG A 349 -22.42 31.23 14.03
N GLY A 350 -23.53 31.54 14.70
CA GLY A 350 -24.40 32.70 14.41
C GLY A 350 -24.01 34.03 15.08
N ARG A 351 -22.85 34.13 15.74
CA ARG A 351 -22.41 35.36 16.42
C ARG A 351 -20.97 35.70 16.06
N LYS A 352 -20.76 36.18 14.82
CA LYS A 352 -19.72 37.15 14.45
C LYS A 352 -19.83 37.46 12.95
N LYS A 353 -20.72 38.39 12.60
CA LYS A 353 -20.50 39.35 11.53
C LYS A 353 -21.50 40.51 11.59
N ASN A 354 -20.96 41.69 11.29
CA ASN A 354 -21.53 43.03 11.19
C ASN A 354 -21.41 43.83 12.52
N LYS A 355 -20.81 45.03 12.55
CA LYS A 355 -20.76 46.08 11.53
C LYS A 355 -19.71 47.17 11.89
N GLU A 356 -19.46 48.06 10.92
CA GLU A 356 -18.85 49.42 11.01
C GLU A 356 -17.29 49.47 11.02
N ASP A 357 -16.59 50.25 10.18
CA ASP A 357 -16.99 51.40 9.35
C ASP A 357 -15.99 51.71 8.22
N GLU A 358 -16.50 52.43 7.22
CA GLU A 358 -15.84 53.06 6.07
C GLU A 358 -14.85 54.17 6.45
N GLN A 359 -13.75 54.31 5.69
CA GLN A 359 -13.11 55.60 5.30
C GLN A 359 -12.03 55.31 4.24
N LYS A 360 -12.34 55.59 2.96
CA LYS A 360 -11.89 56.75 2.15
C LYS A 360 -10.41 56.73 1.73
N GLU A 361 -10.22 56.53 0.42
CA GLU A 361 -9.12 56.92 -0.51
C GLU A 361 -8.65 58.40 -0.36
N PRO A 362 -7.52 58.87 -0.96
CA PRO A 362 -7.07 58.54 -2.34
C PRO A 362 -5.55 58.50 -2.69
N ASP A 363 -5.29 57.96 -3.90
CA ASP A 363 -4.28 58.23 -4.96
C ASP A 363 -2.90 58.85 -4.65
N GLU A 364 -1.82 58.23 -5.16
CA GLU A 364 -0.87 58.84 -6.15
C GLU A 364 0.29 57.91 -6.60
N TYR A 365 0.39 57.74 -7.93
CA TYR A 365 1.57 57.92 -8.81
C TYR A 365 2.85 57.02 -8.82
N THR A 366 3.25 56.68 -10.06
CA THR A 366 4.60 56.38 -10.66
C THR A 366 5.30 55.02 -10.39
N GLN A 367 5.42 54.16 -11.42
CA GLN A 367 6.50 54.03 -12.44
C GLN A 367 7.79 53.37 -11.93
N ASP A 368 8.07 52.13 -12.36
CA ASP A 368 9.22 51.80 -13.24
C ASP A 368 9.40 50.28 -13.47
N HIS A 369 9.58 49.92 -14.74
CA HIS A 369 10.11 48.64 -15.27
C HIS A 369 11.67 48.69 -15.27
N PRO A 370 12.48 47.66 -15.68
CA PRO A 370 12.16 46.45 -16.46
C PRO A 370 12.91 45.12 -16.13
N ASN A 371 12.39 44.04 -16.73
CA ASN A 371 13.04 42.87 -17.37
C ASN A 371 14.39 42.33 -16.89
N ILE A 372 14.44 41.02 -16.57
CA ILE A 372 15.54 40.13 -17.01
C ILE A 372 14.99 38.76 -17.47
N ILE A 373 15.55 38.32 -18.60
CA ILE A 373 15.25 37.21 -19.51
C ILE A 373 15.86 35.88 -18.99
N PHE A 374 15.17 34.75 -19.20
CA PHE A 374 15.79 33.42 -19.16
C PHE A 374 15.93 32.85 -20.58
N HIS A 375 17.18 32.53 -20.94
CA HIS A 375 17.55 31.81 -22.16
C HIS A 375 17.29 30.30 -21.99
N HIS A 376 16.71 29.72 -23.04
CA HIS A 376 16.69 28.28 -23.30
C HIS A 376 18.10 27.77 -23.64
N GLN A 377 18.47 26.64 -23.03
CA GLN A 377 19.00 25.46 -23.74
C GLN A 377 18.71 24.20 -22.93
#